data_AF-A0A0G1YRF2-F1
#
_entry.id   AF-A0A0G1YRF2-F1
#
_cell.length_a   1.000
_cell.length_b   1.000
_cell.length_c   1.000
_cell.angle_alpha   90.00
_cell.angle_beta   90.00
_cell.angle_gamma   90.00
#
_symmetry.space_group_name_H-M   'P 1'
#
loop_
_entity.id
_entity.type
_entity.pdbx_description
1 polymer ?
#
loop_
_entity_poly.entity_id
_entity_poly.type
_entity_poly.pdbx_seq_one_letter_code
_entity_poly.pdbx_strand_id
1 'polypeptide(L)'
;MRHNPPTTTTEDVNIDQALRPAQWREYVGQEKIKKNLRIIIEAAKKRKEAMDHLLFCGQAGLGKTTLAYLVANELRAPVRT
;
A
#
# COMPACT_ATOMS: atom_id res chain seq x y z
N MET A 1 -29.68 -23.02 -13.00
CA MET A 1 -28.60 -22.22 -13.63
C MET A 1 -27.41 -22.20 -12.67
N ARG A 2 -26.35 -22.95 -12.96
CA ARG A 2 -25.15 -22.98 -12.10
C ARG A 2 -24.34 -21.72 -12.41
N HIS A 3 -24.32 -20.76 -11.49
CA HIS A 3 -23.36 -19.65 -11.53
C HIS A 3 -21.98 -20.25 -11.25
N ASN A 4 -21.11 -20.26 -12.25
CA ASN A 4 -19.70 -20.54 -12.05
C ASN A 4 -19.10 -19.29 -11.36
N PRO A 5 -18.43 -19.39 -10.20
CA PRO A 5 -17.74 -18.25 -9.63
C PRO A 5 -16.62 -17.82 -10.58
N PRO A 6 -16.34 -16.51 -10.74
CA PRO A 6 -15.20 -16.07 -11.52
C PRO A 6 -13.94 -16.64 -10.87
N THR A 7 -13.33 -17.64 -11.51
CA THR A 7 -11.99 -18.10 -11.17
C THR A 7 -11.03 -16.99 -11.58
N THR A 8 -10.68 -16.12 -10.64
CA THR A 8 -9.63 -15.11 -10.84
C THR A 8 -8.34 -15.84 -11.21
N THR A 9 -7.89 -15.65 -12.45
CA THR A 9 -6.70 -16.33 -12.98
C THR A 9 -5.46 -15.70 -12.33
N THR A 10 -4.38 -16.46 -12.17
CA THR A 10 -3.11 -15.95 -11.61
C THR A 10 -2.58 -14.73 -12.38
N GLU A 11 -2.91 -14.63 -13.66
CA GLU A 11 -2.60 -13.48 -14.53
C GLU A 11 -3.37 -12.21 -14.13
N ASP A 12 -4.65 -12.30 -13.77
CA ASP A 12 -5.46 -11.17 -13.30
C ASP A 12 -4.90 -10.55 -12.01
N VAL A 13 -4.43 -11.40 -11.09
CA VAL A 13 -3.79 -10.97 -9.83
C VAL A 13 -2.48 -10.22 -10.11
N ASN A 14 -1.72 -10.69 -11.10
CA ASN A 14 -0.44 -10.11 -11.46
C ASN A 14 -0.60 -8.74 -12.16
N ILE A 15 -1.64 -8.60 -12.99
CA ILE A 15 -2.01 -7.32 -13.61
C ILE A 15 -2.49 -6.32 -12.56
N ASP A 16 -3.33 -6.73 -11.60
CA ASP A 16 -3.79 -5.83 -10.52
C ASP A 16 -2.62 -5.34 -9.64
N GLN A 17 -1.63 -6.20 -9.39
CA GLN A 17 -0.40 -5.81 -8.71
C GLN A 17 0.45 -4.85 -9.56
N ALA A 18 0.55 -5.07 -10.87
CA ALA A 18 1.28 -4.19 -11.79
C ALA A 18 0.63 -2.79 -11.93
N LEU A 19 -0.68 -2.68 -11.73
CA LEU A 19 -1.40 -1.41 -11.76
C LEU A 19 -1.25 -0.59 -10.47
N ARG A 20 -0.77 -1.20 -9.38
CA ARG A 20 -0.52 -0.47 -8.13
C ARG A 20 0.80 0.29 -8.25
N PRO A 21 0.84 1.57 -7.86
CA PRO A 21 2.08 2.34 -7.86
C PRO A 21 3.12 1.66 -6.96
N ALA A 22 4.31 1.44 -7.50
CA ALA A 22 5.43 0.83 -6.77
C ALA A 22 6.22 1.88 -5.98
N GLN A 23 6.14 3.15 -6.41
CA GLN A 23 6.88 4.28 -5.85
C GLN A 23 5.95 5.42 -5.45
N TRP A 24 6.36 6.19 -4.44
CA TRP A 24 5.61 7.34 -3.92
C TRP A 24 5.27 8.40 -4.98
N ARG A 25 6.13 8.55 -5.99
CA ARG A 25 5.93 9.49 -7.11
C ARG A 25 4.79 9.11 -8.04
N GLU A 26 4.44 7.83 -8.10
CA GLU A 26 3.36 7.30 -8.92
C GLU A 26 2.00 7.38 -8.21
N TYR A 27 2.00 7.57 -6.87
CA TYR A 27 0.79 7.74 -6.09
C TYR A 27 0.30 9.19 -6.13
N VAL A 28 -0.79 9.43 -6.85
CA VAL A 28 -1.36 10.76 -7.11
C VAL A 28 -2.36 11.16 -6.00
N GLY A 29 -2.33 12.45 -5.59
CA GLY A 29 -3.23 13.00 -4.59
C GLY A 29 -2.84 12.64 -3.15
N GLN A 30 -3.71 12.88 -2.15
CA GLN A 30 -3.42 12.55 -0.74
C GLN A 30 -2.14 13.21 -0.17
N GLU A 31 -1.80 14.43 -0.59
CA GLU A 31 -0.54 15.12 -0.24
C GLU A 31 -0.31 15.24 1.28
N LYS A 32 -1.37 15.49 2.05
CA LYS A 32 -1.30 15.55 3.51
C LYS A 32 -0.87 14.21 4.11
N ILE A 33 -1.43 13.10 3.62
CA ILE A 33 -1.09 11.75 4.08
C ILE A 33 0.34 11.41 3.68
N LYS A 34 0.73 11.67 2.41
CA LYS A 34 2.10 11.47 1.93
C LYS A 34 3.12 12.22 2.78
N LYS A 35 2.86 13.49 3.11
CA LYS A 35 3.75 14.29 3.97
C LYS A 35 3.89 13.68 5.36
N ASN A 36 2.78 13.29 5.99
CA ASN A 36 2.79 12.70 7.32
C ASN A 36 3.54 11.35 7.34
N LEU A 37 3.25 10.48 6.37
CA LEU A 37 3.93 9.18 6.26
C LEU A 37 5.42 9.34 6.03
N ARG A 38 5.84 10.30 5.20
CA ARG A 38 7.26 10.60 5.01
C ARG A 38 7.94 10.99 6.32
N ILE A 39 7.30 11.82 7.15
CA ILE A 39 7.86 12.20 8.46
C ILE A 39 7.99 10.99 9.38
N ILE A 40 6.96 10.14 9.45
CA ILE A 40 6.94 8.94 10.31
C ILE A 40 8.01 7.93 9.88
N ILE A 41 8.08 7.64 8.58
CA ILE A 41 9.07 6.71 8.01
C ILE A 41 10.49 7.22 8.25
N GLU A 42 10.76 8.49 7.96
CA GLU A 42 12.08 9.07 8.16
C GLU A 42 12.48 9.09 9.64
N ALA A 43 11.53 9.32 10.56
CA ALA A 43 11.79 9.24 11.99
C ALA A 43 12.16 7.79 12.41
N ALA A 44 11.43 6.79 11.94
CA ALA A 44 11.73 5.37 12.20
C ALA A 44 13.11 4.97 11.65
N LYS A 45 13.41 5.36 10.39
CA LYS A 45 14.72 5.13 9.76
C LYS A 45 15.87 5.77 10.54
N LYS A 46 15.70 7.02 11.01
CA LYS A 46 16.71 7.72 11.82
C LYS A 46 16.98 7.03 13.15
N ARG A 47 15.92 6.51 13.79
CA ARG A 47 16.05 5.75 15.05
C ARG A 47 16.62 4.34 14.83
N LYS A 48 16.61 3.82 13.60
CA LYS A 48 16.93 2.41 13.27
C LYS A 48 16.04 1.42 14.03
N GLU A 49 14.79 1.80 14.23
CA GLU A 49 13.78 1.05 14.97
C GLU A 49 12.62 0.68 14.05
N ALA A 50 11.75 -0.22 14.52
CA ALA A 50 10.47 -0.47 13.86
C ALA A 50 9.64 0.82 13.81
N MET A 51 8.89 1.00 12.71
CA MET A 51 7.93 2.09 12.60
C MET A 51 6.75 1.82 13.55
N ASP A 52 6.16 2.90 14.09
CA ASP A 52 4.91 2.84 14.84
C ASP A 52 3.77 2.21 14.02
N HIS A 53 2.78 1.65 14.70
CA HIS A 53 1.61 1.06 14.06
C HIS A 53 0.77 2.12 13.33
N LEU A 54 0.38 1.82 12.09
CA LEU A 54 -0.47 2.68 11.26
C LEU A 54 -1.81 2.01 11.00
N LEU A 55 -2.90 2.79 11.11
CA LEU A 55 -4.24 2.39 10.71
C LEU A 55 -4.74 3.27 9.57
N PHE A 56 -5.05 2.67 8.42
CA PHE A 56 -5.68 3.35 7.30
C PHE A 56 -7.19 3.13 7.32
N CYS A 57 -7.96 4.20 7.55
CA CYS A 57 -9.42 4.18 7.55
C CYS A 57 -10.00 5.05 6.43
N GLY A 58 -11.11 4.62 5.83
CA GLY A 58 -11.80 5.38 4.78
C GLY A 58 -12.63 4.49 3.85
N GLN A 59 -13.41 5.09 2.97
CA GLN A 59 -14.23 4.40 1.97
C GLN A 59 -13.39 3.54 1.01
N ALA A 60 -14.02 2.56 0.36
CA ALA A 60 -13.37 1.74 -0.67
C ALA A 60 -12.81 2.62 -1.81
N GLY A 61 -11.72 2.19 -2.43
CA GLY A 61 -11.10 2.90 -3.56
C GLY A 61 -10.12 4.03 -3.21
N LEU A 62 -9.96 4.40 -1.93
CA LEU A 62 -9.04 5.48 -1.50
C LEU A 62 -7.56 5.07 -1.41
N GLY A 63 -7.17 3.93 -1.99
CA GLY A 63 -5.77 3.51 -2.02
C GLY A 63 -5.16 3.06 -0.69
N LYS A 64 -5.97 2.64 0.30
CA LYS A 64 -5.48 2.19 1.62
C LYS A 64 -4.50 1.02 1.53
N THR A 65 -4.86 -0.01 0.76
CA THR A 65 -4.00 -1.16 0.51
C THR A 65 -2.73 -0.71 -0.21
N THR A 66 -2.86 0.11 -1.25
CA THR A 66 -1.74 0.70 -1.99
C THR A 66 -0.77 1.47 -1.08
N LEU A 67 -1.29 2.30 -0.17
CA LEU A 67 -0.48 3.01 0.83
C LEU A 67 0.30 2.05 1.74
N ALA A 68 -0.33 0.96 2.20
CA ALA A 68 0.36 -0.04 3.01
C ALA A 68 1.53 -0.69 2.26
N TYR A 69 1.35 -1.03 0.98
CA TYR A 69 2.41 -1.56 0.13
C TYR A 69 3.54 -0.55 -0.11
N LEU A 70 3.22 0.72 -0.36
CA LEU A 70 4.22 1.79 -0.51
C LEU A 70 5.06 1.99 0.75
N VAL A 71 4.41 2.01 1.92
CA VAL A 71 5.09 2.13 3.21
C VAL A 71 5.99 0.91 3.48
N ALA A 72 5.48 -0.29 3.22
CA ALA A 72 6.24 -1.52 3.42
C ALA A 72 7.45 -1.61 2.47
N ASN A 73 7.30 -1.19 1.21
CA ASN A 73 8.41 -1.11 0.26
C ASN A 73 9.50 -0.15 0.74
N GLU A 74 9.11 1.03 1.24
CA GLU A 74 10.04 2.04 1.78
C GLU A 74 10.80 1.55 3.04
N LEU A 75 10.16 0.68 3.82
CA LEU A 75 10.73 0.07 5.03
C LEU A 75 11.39 -1.29 4.77
N ARG A 76 11.34 -1.81 3.53
CA ARG A 76 11.74 -3.18 3.16
C ARG A 76 11.13 -4.26 4.06
N ALA A 77 9.86 -4.05 4.45
CA ALA A 77 9.12 -4.94 5.32
C ALA A 77 8.13 -5.80 4.52
N PRO A 78 7.81 -7.03 4.98
CA PRO A 78 6.79 -7.84 4.35
C PRO A 78 5.38 -7.31 4.65
N VAL A 79 4.50 -7.30 3.65
CA VAL A 79 3.05 -7.06 3.83
C VAL A 79 2.35 -8.41 3.98
N ARG A 80 1.40 -8.49 4.93
CA ARG A 80 0.48 -9.62 5.05
C ARG A 80 -0.93 -9.09 4.86
N THR A 81 -1.70 -9.71 3.97
CA THR A 81 -3.10 -9.37 3.64
C THR A 81 -3.99 -10.56 3.93
#